data_AF-A0A2N2PPU1-F1
#
_entry.id   AF-A0A2N2PPU1-F1
#
_cell.length_a   1.000
_cell.length_b   1.000
_cell.length_c   1.000
_cell.angle_alpha   90.00
_cell.angle_beta   90.00
_cell.angle_gamma   90.00
#
_symmetry.space_group_name_H-M   'P 1'
#
loop_
_entity.id
_entity.type
_entity.pdbx_description
1 polymer ?
#
loop_
_entity_poly.entity_id
_entity_poly.type
_entity_poly.pdbx_seq_one_letter_code
_entity_poly.pdbx_strand_id
1 'polypeptide(L)' 'MMNLRTEVAGEVRVQLHRAYKDDVIPGHTFADCDPIRGDQPCATVTWRGKPDLTDITGQPMQVELRMRAARLYTFWAE' A
#
# COMPACT_ATOMS: atom_id res chain seq x y z
N MET A 1 7.65 -3.23 1.17
CA MET A 1 8.37 -2.66 0.01
C MET A 1 7.73 -3.09 -1.30
N MET A 2 7.76 -2.25 -2.33
CA MET A 2 7.11 -2.52 -3.63
C MET A 2 7.99 -2.11 -4.81
N ASN A 3 8.07 -2.93 -5.84
CA ASN A 3 8.61 -2.53 -7.14
C ASN A 3 7.45 -2.23 -8.09
N LEU A 4 7.32 -0.97 -8.48
CA LEU A 4 6.24 -0.52 -9.35
C LEU A 4 6.70 0.56 -10.31
N ARG A 5 5.96 0.69 -11.41
CA ARG A 5 6.09 1.80 -12.34
C ARG A 5 4.73 2.37 -12.66
N THR A 6 4.58 3.69 -12.59
CA THR A 6 3.38 4.38 -13.06
C THR A 6 3.66 5.21 -14.30
N GLU A 7 2.66 5.35 -15.15
CA GLU A 7 2.66 6.33 -16.24
C GLU A 7 2.40 7.75 -15.69
N VAL A 8 2.42 8.75 -16.57
CA VAL A 8 2.06 10.13 -16.22
C VAL A 8 0.62 10.18 -15.67
N ALA A 9 0.44 10.81 -14.51
CA ALA A 9 -0.81 10.85 -13.72
C ALA A 9 -1.31 9.49 -13.19
N GLY A 10 -0.49 8.43 -13.29
CA GLY A 10 -0.74 7.17 -12.60
C GLY A 10 -0.44 7.24 -11.11
N GLU A 11 -1.02 6.33 -10.35
CA GLU A 11 -0.71 6.15 -8.93
C GLU A 11 -1.03 4.73 -8.45
N VAL A 12 -0.35 4.34 -7.38
CA VAL A 12 -0.68 3.17 -6.59
C VAL A 12 -0.96 3.62 -5.17
N ARG A 13 -2.06 3.10 -4.59
CA ARG A 13 -2.39 3.24 -3.17
C ARG A 13 -2.63 1.88 -2.57
N VAL A 14 -2.44 1.80 -1.25
CA VAL A 14 -2.54 0.56 -0.49
C VAL A 14 -3.48 0.76 0.68
N GLN A 15 -4.32 -0.24 0.91
CA GLN A 15 -5.19 -0.34 2.07
C GLN A 15 -4.96 -1.69 2.75
N LEU A 16 -5.01 -1.68 4.08
CA LEU A 16 -4.86 -2.88 4.89
C LEU A 16 -6.19 -3.28 5.53
N HIS A 17 -6.40 -4.58 5.61
CA HIS A 17 -7.56 -5.19 6.26
C HIS A 17 -7.13 -6.26 7.26
N ARG A 18 -7.93 -6.44 8.31
CA ARG A 18 -7.73 -7.43 9.36
C ARG A 18 -8.56 -8.67 9.06
N ALA A 19 -7.92 -9.82 8.89
CA ALA A 19 -8.55 -11.13 8.62
C ALA A 19 -9.37 -11.26 7.30
N TYR A 20 -10.23 -10.30 6.93
CA TYR A 20 -11.09 -10.33 5.75
C TYR A 20 -11.30 -8.92 5.15
N LYS A 21 -11.73 -8.86 3.88
CA LYS A 21 -11.77 -7.65 3.03
C LYS A 21 -12.66 -6.50 3.54
N ASP A 22 -13.59 -6.75 4.45
CA ASP A 22 -14.49 -5.70 4.95
C ASP A 22 -14.02 -5.10 6.30
N ASP A 23 -12.96 -5.65 6.89
CA ASP A 23 -12.41 -5.19 8.17
C ASP A 23 -11.20 -4.28 7.93
N VAL A 24 -11.47 -3.10 7.40
CA VAL A 24 -10.45 -2.09 7.07
C VAL A 24 -9.78 -1.60 8.36
N ILE A 25 -8.45 -1.58 8.38
CA ILE A 25 -7.68 -1.05 9.51
C ILE A 25 -7.72 0.49 9.48
N PRO A 26 -8.27 1.16 10.50
CA PRO A 26 -8.30 2.62 10.55
C PRO A 26 -6.89 3.20 10.57
N GLY A 27 -6.64 4.24 9.77
CA GLY A 27 -5.30 4.83 9.60
C GLY A 27 -4.46 4.17 8.51
N HIS A 28 -4.86 2.98 8.04
CA HIS A 28 -4.21 2.26 6.92
C HIS A 28 -5.15 2.14 5.71
N THR A 29 -5.97 3.17 5.48
CA THR A 29 -6.98 3.20 4.40
C THR A 29 -6.43 3.80 3.11
N PHE A 30 -7.14 3.65 1.98
CA PHE A 30 -6.79 4.34 0.73
C PHE A 30 -6.80 5.88 0.84
N ALA A 31 -7.61 6.44 1.74
CA ALA A 31 -7.67 7.88 1.97
C ALA A 31 -6.44 8.36 2.76
N ASP A 32 -5.91 7.50 3.62
CA ASP A 32 -4.73 7.77 4.44
C ASP A 32 -3.42 7.47 3.70
N CYS A 33 -3.47 6.59 2.69
CA CYS A 33 -2.30 6.18 1.92
C CYS A 33 -1.77 7.33 1.05
N ASP A 34 -0.47 7.59 1.18
CA ASP A 34 0.24 8.48 0.29
C ASP A 34 0.38 7.83 -1.10
N PRO A 35 0.05 8.54 -2.19
CA PRO A 35 0.08 7.96 -3.52
C PRO A 35 1.51 7.72 -4.00
N ILE A 36 1.80 6.48 -4.41
CA ILE A 36 3.11 6.11 -4.97
C ILE A 36 3.07 6.33 -6.49
N ARG A 37 4.07 7.05 -7.01
CA ARG A 37 4.16 7.44 -8.43
C ARG A 37 5.59 7.31 -8.96
N GLY A 38 5.70 7.21 -10.28
CA GLY A 38 6.96 7.13 -11.01
C GLY A 38 7.48 5.70 -11.14
N ASP A 39 8.77 5.58 -11.43
CA ASP A 39 9.51 4.31 -11.45
C ASP A 39 10.18 4.10 -10.09
N GLN A 40 9.62 3.18 -9.31
CA GLN A 40 9.99 2.95 -7.92
C GLN A 40 10.45 1.50 -7.76
N PRO A 41 11.75 1.21 -7.82
CA PRO A 41 12.26 -0.16 -7.66
C PRO A 41 12.06 -0.69 -6.23
N CYS A 42 11.95 0.20 -5.24
CA CYS A 42 11.69 -0.12 -3.85
C CYS A 42 10.92 1.04 -3.16
N ALA A 43 9.60 1.07 -3.35
CA ALA A 43 8.73 2.00 -2.66
C ALA A 43 8.36 1.48 -1.26
N THR A 44 8.48 2.36 -0.27
CA THR A 44 7.87 2.18 1.05
C THR A 44 6.47 2.76 1.02
N VAL A 45 5.49 1.97 1.46
CA VAL A 45 4.11 2.44 1.62
C VAL A 45 4.04 3.26 2.89
N THR A 46 3.45 4.46 2.81
CA THR A 46 3.19 5.31 3.96
C THR A 46 1.72 5.71 4.00
N TRP A 47 1.20 5.83 5.21
CA TRP A 47 -0.10 6.42 5.48
C TRP A 47 0.09 7.70 6.27
N ARG A 48 -0.26 8.84 5.67
CA ARG A 48 -0.02 10.18 6.23
C ARG A 48 1.44 10.39 6.67
N GLY A 49 2.39 9.92 5.85
CA GLY A 49 3.83 9.99 6.11
C GLY A 49 4.37 8.96 7.10
N LYS A 50 3.54 8.06 7.63
CA LYS A 50 3.94 7.02 8.59
C LYS A 50 3.98 5.64 7.92
N PRO A 51 5.13 4.92 7.94
CA PRO A 51 5.24 3.55 7.44
C PRO A 51 4.92 2.48 8.52
N ASP A 52 4.32 2.89 9.63
CA ASP A 52 4.26 2.06 10.83
C ASP A 52 3.21 0.94 10.73
N LEU A 53 3.64 -0.30 10.98
CA LEU A 53 2.82 -1.51 11.02
C LEU A 53 2.86 -2.19 12.42
N THR A 54 3.46 -1.53 13.42
CA THR A 54 3.69 -2.13 14.75
C THR A 54 2.38 -2.59 15.40
N ASP A 55 1.31 -1.82 15.23
CA ASP A 55 -0.02 -2.10 15.81
C ASP A 55 -0.73 -3.33 15.21
N ILE A 56 -0.23 -3.85 14.09
CA ILE A 56 -0.84 -4.96 13.35
C ILE A 56 0.10 -6.15 13.16
N THR A 57 1.25 -6.12 13.85
CA THR A 57 2.24 -7.19 13.81
C THR A 57 1.67 -8.49 14.40
N GLY A 58 1.91 -9.61 13.73
CA GLY A 58 1.47 -10.94 14.18
C GLY A 58 0.00 -11.28 13.92
N GLN A 59 -0.72 -10.42 13.20
CA GLN A 59 -2.13 -10.62 12.85
C GLN A 59 -2.28 -10.97 11.36
N PRO A 60 -3.22 -11.85 10.99
CA PRO A 60 -3.50 -12.11 9.58
C PRO A 60 -4.03 -10.84 8.90
N MET A 61 -3.36 -10.41 7.84
CA MET A 61 -3.68 -9.19 7.12
C MET A 61 -3.95 -9.47 5.64
N GLN A 62 -4.87 -8.70 5.06
CA GLN A 62 -5.04 -8.65 3.61
C GLN A 62 -4.60 -7.28 3.12
N VAL A 63 -3.82 -7.29 2.03
CA VAL A 63 -3.31 -6.09 1.38
C VAL A 63 -4.15 -5.85 0.13
N GLU A 64 -4.83 -4.71 0.06
CA GLU A 64 -5.59 -4.30 -1.11
C GLU A 64 -4.86 -3.16 -1.82
N LEU A 65 -4.63 -3.33 -3.12
CA LEU A 65 -3.96 -2.34 -3.94
C LEU A 65 -4.94 -1.70 -4.92
N ARG A 66 -4.98 -0.37 -4.91
CA ARG A 66 -5.69 0.41 -5.92
C ARG A 66 -4.66 1.00 -6.88
N MET A 67 -4.71 0.55 -8.12
CA MET A 67 -3.73 0.91 -9.15
C MET A 67 -4.43 1.64 -10.29
N ARG A 68 -3.85 2.75 -10.74
CA ARG A 68 -4.29 3.49 -11.94
C ARG A 68 -3.08 3.77 -12.80
N ALA A 69 -3.14 3.36 -14.07
CA ALA A 69 -2.05 3.53 -15.04
C ALA A 69 -0.68 3.12 -14.45
N ALA A 70 -0.66 1.94 -13.82
CA ALA A 70 0.50 1.45 -13.08
C ALA A 70 0.73 -0.04 -13.37
N ARG A 71 1.99 -0.45 -13.28
CA ARG A 71 2.46 -1.84 -13.29
C ARG A 71 3.12 -2.14 -11.96
N LEU A 72 2.73 -3.23 -11.33
CA LEU A 72 3.36 -3.75 -10.11
C LEU A 72 4.15 -5.00 -10.50
N TYR A 73 5.44 -5.00 -10.19
CA TYR A 73 6.33 -6.11 -10.50
C TYR A 73 6.50 -7.04 -9.31
N THR A 74 6.71 -6.48 -8.12
CA THR A 74 6.84 -7.25 -6.87
C THR A 74 6.27 -6.49 -5.68
N PHE A 75 5.80 -7.25 -4.70
CA PHE A 75 5.35 -6.79 -3.40
C PHE A 75 6.00 -7.65 -2.31
N TRP A 76 6.52 -6.99 -1.28
CA TRP A 76 7.14 -7.63 -0.12
C TRP A 76 6.63 -6.95 1.15
N ALA A 77 6.27 -7.73 2.16
CA ALA A 77 5.93 -7.26 3.50
C ALA A 77 6.77 -8.06 4.51
N GLU A 78 7.26 -7.36 5.54
CA GLU A 78 8.04 -7.90 6.64
C GLU A 78 7.37 -7.58 7.97
#